data_AF-A0AAD6G6V6-F1
#
_entry.id   AF-A0AAD6G6V6-F1
#
_cell.length_a   1.000
_cell.length_b   1.000
_cell.length_c   1.000
_cell.angle_alpha   90.00
_cell.angle_beta   90.00
_cell.angle_gamma   90.00
#
_symmetry.space_group_name_H-M   'P 1'
#
loop_
_entity.id
_entity.type
_entity.pdbx_description
1 polymer ?
#
loop_
_entity_poly.entity_id
_entity_poly.type
_entity_poly.pdbx_seq_one_letter_code
_entity_poly.pdbx_strand_id
1 'polypeptide(L)'
;MAAWLDLVPDVKGWSLIDTGRLQEILQDMSHPESQFPSFIYFAGNGHRMKALRALFTQNNVTRKGPAGLVRLHVSPATVRTESPIIFAESNLGNRTGLGATSVCGQSITNSRRWPIHHALPHEFEDLERAVIRKLLFPWTDIFCTFVDSLSEIENLKMLFQNPREKLVVGGQEVPETMRMIIVLDESPTRNQGFFTCRGSIFCSRPKARDILSCVSTEIPGGKFQTSRGHQLGSLQDDDGCDLCGYYRKKVSFSVASLDEEITLGIANDQIYHKIGGFPKSVYGILQAQQAFAYFGRSDHSEVSWPPKRFCYCCQRTRKRVHFMEPALELKRRRL
;
A
#
# COMPACT_ATOMS: atom_id res chain seq x y z
N MET A 1 -3.90 -23.54 7.80
CA MET A 1 -4.77 -23.37 6.60
C MET A 1 -4.28 -22.13 5.84
N ALA A 2 -4.58 -21.92 4.54
CA ALA A 2 -4.12 -20.71 3.82
C ALA A 2 -5.21 -19.65 3.60
N ALA A 3 -6.47 -19.94 3.91
CA ALA A 3 -7.52 -18.93 3.89
C ALA A 3 -7.17 -17.83 4.90
N TRP A 4 -7.39 -16.57 4.54
CA TRP A 4 -7.19 -15.43 5.42
C TRP A 4 -8.50 -14.70 5.66
N LEU A 5 -9.09 -14.14 4.60
CA LEU A 5 -10.36 -13.45 4.65
C LEU A 5 -11.42 -14.27 3.94
N ASP A 6 -12.63 -14.27 4.48
CA ASP A 6 -13.80 -14.89 3.85
C ASP A 6 -15.04 -13.99 3.98
N LEU A 7 -15.97 -14.14 3.04
CA LEU A 7 -17.27 -13.47 3.08
C LEU A 7 -18.36 -14.52 3.20
N VAL A 8 -19.12 -14.44 4.30
CA VAL A 8 -20.16 -15.40 4.61
C VAL A 8 -21.50 -14.69 4.65
N PRO A 9 -22.53 -15.17 3.93
CA PRO A 9 -23.88 -14.65 4.05
C PRO A 9 -24.36 -14.68 5.50
N ASP A 10 -25.12 -13.68 5.90
CA ASP A 10 -25.73 -13.54 7.23
C ASP A 10 -27.19 -13.11 7.11
N VAL A 11 -27.96 -13.25 8.19
CA VAL A 11 -29.40 -12.97 8.26
C VAL A 11 -29.75 -11.56 7.76
N LYS A 12 -28.83 -10.60 7.92
CA LYS A 12 -29.01 -9.19 7.54
C LYS A 12 -28.07 -8.71 6.43
N GLY A 13 -27.35 -9.61 5.76
CA GLY A 13 -26.40 -9.23 4.71
C GLY A 13 -25.18 -10.16 4.64
N TRP A 14 -24.00 -9.62 4.94
CA TRP A 14 -22.74 -10.36 4.88
C TRP A 14 -21.92 -10.15 6.16
N SER A 15 -21.08 -11.14 6.48
CA SER A 15 -20.06 -11.04 7.51
C SER A 15 -18.68 -11.27 6.91
N LEU A 16 -17.72 -10.44 7.31
CA LEU A 16 -16.30 -10.65 7.05
C LEU A 16 -15.73 -11.58 8.12
N ILE A 17 -15.09 -12.66 7.69
CA ILE A 17 -14.35 -13.56 8.58
C ILE A 17 -12.87 -13.30 8.39
N ASP A 18 -12.18 -12.94 9.47
CA ASP A 18 -10.73 -13.06 9.57
C ASP A 18 -10.41 -14.38 10.26
N THR A 19 -9.75 -15.28 9.54
CA THR A 19 -9.36 -16.59 10.06
C THR A 19 -8.18 -16.52 11.06
N GLY A 20 -7.52 -15.36 11.19
CA GLY A 20 -6.31 -15.20 12.00
C GLY A 20 -5.02 -15.55 11.25
N ARG A 21 -5.09 -15.89 9.95
CA ARG A 21 -3.94 -16.36 9.17
C ARG A 21 -2.76 -15.38 9.10
N LEU A 22 -3.03 -14.08 9.05
CA LEU A 22 -1.96 -13.08 9.08
C LEU A 22 -1.20 -13.14 10.40
N GLN A 23 -1.93 -13.26 11.52
CA GLN A 23 -1.34 -13.38 12.85
C GLN A 23 -0.49 -14.65 12.98
N GLU A 24 -0.96 -15.78 12.44
CA GLU A 24 -0.17 -17.03 12.39
C GLU A 24 1.16 -16.81 11.65
N ILE A 25 1.12 -16.19 10.47
CA ILE A 25 2.33 -15.92 9.67
C ILE A 25 3.30 -15.03 10.45
N LEU A 26 2.80 -13.98 11.11
CA LEU A 26 3.63 -13.06 11.90
C LEU A 26 4.26 -13.74 13.12
N GLN A 27 3.55 -14.67 13.78
CA GLN A 27 4.07 -15.45 14.90
C GLN A 27 5.19 -16.42 14.49
N ASP A 28 5.13 -16.92 13.25
CA ASP A 28 6.14 -17.82 12.69
C ASP A 28 7.38 -17.08 12.13
N MET A 29 7.37 -15.73 12.10
CA MET A 29 8.50 -14.94 11.64
C MET A 29 9.65 -14.98 12.64
N SER A 30 10.89 -14.90 12.12
CA SER A 30 12.09 -15.00 12.95
C SER A 30 12.27 -13.78 13.85
N HIS A 31 11.96 -12.59 13.33
CA HIS A 31 12.09 -11.32 14.04
C HIS A 31 10.98 -10.34 13.58
N PRO A 32 9.72 -10.54 14.00
CA PRO A 32 8.57 -9.78 13.47
C PRO A 32 8.67 -8.27 13.69
N GLU A 33 9.42 -7.80 14.69
CA GLU A 33 9.60 -6.37 14.96
C GLU A 33 10.69 -5.69 14.11
N SER A 34 11.59 -6.47 13.51
CA SER A 34 12.73 -5.95 12.74
C SER A 34 12.75 -6.40 11.28
N GLN A 35 11.81 -7.27 10.87
CA GLN A 35 11.61 -7.64 9.48
C GLN A 35 10.64 -6.67 8.79
N PHE A 36 10.90 -6.37 7.52
CA PHE A 36 10.10 -5.46 6.70
C PHE A 36 9.44 -6.23 5.55
N PRO A 37 8.31 -6.92 5.81
CA PRO A 37 7.66 -7.75 4.79
C PRO A 37 7.23 -6.93 3.58
N SER A 38 7.43 -7.49 2.39
CA SER A 38 6.79 -7.02 1.15
C SER A 38 5.51 -7.80 0.92
N PHE A 39 4.42 -7.12 0.56
CA PHE A 39 3.12 -7.73 0.30
C PHE A 39 2.76 -7.71 -1.19
N ILE A 40 2.70 -8.89 -1.80
CA ILE A 40 2.36 -9.06 -3.22
C ILE A 40 0.97 -9.65 -3.34
N TYR A 41 0.10 -9.04 -4.13
CA TYR A 41 -1.27 -9.53 -4.30
C TYR A 41 -1.53 -10.01 -5.72
N PHE A 42 -1.92 -11.27 -5.86
CA PHE A 42 -2.21 -11.93 -7.13
C PHE A 42 -3.73 -12.13 -7.30
N ALA A 43 -4.35 -11.42 -8.23
CA ALA A 43 -5.79 -11.46 -8.43
C ALA A 43 -6.19 -11.87 -9.85
N GLY A 44 -7.29 -12.60 -9.97
CA GLY A 44 -7.89 -12.97 -11.26
C GLY A 44 -7.91 -14.47 -11.52
N ASN A 45 -7.97 -14.83 -12.79
CA ASN A 45 -8.40 -16.16 -13.24
C ASN A 45 -7.37 -17.28 -13.00
N GLY A 46 -7.65 -18.47 -13.53
CA GLY A 46 -6.84 -19.68 -13.31
C GLY A 46 -5.35 -19.55 -13.71
N HIS A 47 -5.00 -18.66 -14.65
CA HIS A 47 -3.61 -18.43 -15.07
C HIS A 47 -2.72 -17.96 -13.92
N ARG A 48 -3.29 -17.23 -12.97
CA ARG A 48 -2.68 -16.86 -11.70
C ARG A 48 -2.07 -18.05 -10.96
N MET A 49 -2.74 -19.21 -10.97
CA MET A 49 -2.25 -20.42 -10.29
C MET A 49 -1.02 -21.01 -10.97
N LYS A 50 -0.91 -20.87 -12.30
CA LYS A 50 0.30 -21.26 -13.03
C LYS A 50 1.46 -20.35 -12.64
N ALA A 51 1.24 -19.04 -12.60
CA ALA A 51 2.24 -18.06 -12.17
C ALA A 51 2.70 -18.27 -10.72
N LEU A 52 1.76 -18.45 -9.78
CA LEU A 52 2.11 -18.69 -8.37
C LEU A 52 2.94 -19.97 -8.18
N ARG A 53 2.65 -21.04 -8.91
CA ARG A 53 3.45 -22.28 -8.85
C ARG A 53 4.85 -22.12 -9.44
N ALA A 54 5.01 -21.26 -10.44
CA ALA A 54 6.30 -20.96 -11.04
C ALA A 54 7.15 -20.04 -10.15
N LEU A 55 6.54 -19.03 -9.53
CA LEU A 55 7.23 -18.04 -8.69
C LEU A 55 7.51 -18.56 -7.28
N PHE A 56 6.59 -19.36 -6.72
CA PHE A 56 6.65 -19.85 -5.34
C PHE A 56 6.58 -21.38 -5.30
N THR A 57 7.58 -22.02 -5.90
CA THR A 57 7.66 -23.48 -6.07
C THR A 57 7.59 -24.25 -4.75
N GLN A 58 8.08 -23.67 -3.65
CA GLN A 58 8.12 -24.29 -2.33
C GLN A 58 6.82 -24.12 -1.51
N ASN A 59 5.88 -23.29 -1.96
CA ASN A 59 4.67 -22.96 -1.20
C ASN A 59 3.54 -23.98 -1.34
N ASN A 60 3.73 -25.03 -2.16
CA ASN A 60 2.72 -26.05 -2.44
C ASN A 60 1.33 -25.43 -2.71
N VAL A 61 1.26 -24.41 -3.56
CA VAL A 61 0.01 -23.67 -3.84
C VAL A 61 -0.98 -24.59 -4.57
N THR A 62 -1.88 -25.20 -3.80
CA THR A 62 -2.90 -26.13 -4.30
C THR A 62 -4.24 -25.47 -4.61
N ARG A 63 -4.99 -26.09 -5.53
CA ARG A 63 -6.36 -25.70 -5.93
C ARG A 63 -7.44 -26.20 -4.95
N LYS A 64 -7.09 -27.06 -3.98
CA LYS A 64 -8.05 -27.89 -3.21
C LYS A 64 -8.21 -27.51 -1.73
N GLY A 65 -7.59 -26.43 -1.25
CA GLY A 65 -7.80 -25.97 0.13
C GLY A 65 -9.18 -25.32 0.30
N PRO A 66 -9.73 -25.26 1.53
CA PRO A 66 -10.95 -24.51 1.81
C PRO A 66 -10.80 -23.10 1.26
N ALA A 67 -11.70 -22.78 0.35
CA ALA A 67 -11.72 -21.50 -0.32
C ALA A 67 -12.29 -20.44 0.62
N GLY A 68 -11.93 -19.21 0.35
CA GLY A 68 -12.44 -18.01 0.99
C GLY A 68 -12.18 -16.87 0.02
N LEU A 69 -12.57 -15.65 0.40
CA LEU A 69 -12.35 -14.46 -0.43
C LEU A 69 -10.86 -14.26 -0.77
N VAL A 70 -9.99 -14.35 0.23
CA VAL A 70 -8.55 -14.10 0.09
C VAL A 70 -7.75 -15.18 0.80
N ARG A 71 -6.76 -15.73 0.12
CA ARG A 71 -5.77 -16.64 0.70
C ARG A 71 -4.44 -15.93 0.91
N LEU A 72 -3.72 -16.28 1.96
CA LEU A 72 -2.50 -15.62 2.40
C LEU A 72 -1.39 -16.63 2.66
N HIS A 73 -0.22 -16.32 2.11
CA HIS A 73 0.97 -17.17 2.14
C HIS A 73 2.21 -16.34 2.48
N VAL A 74 3.23 -17.00 3.01
CA VAL A 74 4.57 -16.46 3.17
C VAL A 74 5.54 -17.33 2.40
N SER A 75 6.50 -16.74 1.69
CA SER A 75 7.51 -17.48 0.94
C SER A 75 8.52 -18.12 1.91
N PRO A 76 8.65 -19.45 1.96
CA PRO A 76 9.62 -20.12 2.83
C PRO A 76 11.07 -19.72 2.50
N ALA A 77 11.34 -19.37 1.24
CA ALA A 77 12.65 -18.94 0.78
C ALA A 77 13.08 -17.58 1.35
N THR A 78 12.12 -16.71 1.72
CA THR A 78 12.43 -15.35 2.19
C THR A 78 11.97 -15.07 3.62
N VAL A 79 11.23 -15.99 4.27
CA VAL A 79 10.66 -15.79 5.62
C VAL A 79 11.69 -15.43 6.70
N ARG A 80 12.95 -15.83 6.53
CA ARG A 80 14.06 -15.55 7.47
C ARG A 80 14.92 -14.35 7.08
N THR A 81 14.65 -13.70 5.95
CA THR A 81 15.41 -12.54 5.47
C THR A 81 14.90 -11.25 6.12
N GLU A 82 15.64 -10.15 6.00
CA GLU A 82 15.17 -8.82 6.47
C GLU A 82 13.89 -8.36 5.75
N SER A 83 13.60 -8.87 4.55
CA SER A 83 12.45 -8.49 3.73
C SER A 83 11.65 -9.71 3.27
N PRO A 84 10.90 -10.37 4.18
CA PRO A 84 10.13 -11.55 3.83
C PRO A 84 9.02 -11.23 2.82
N ILE A 85 8.76 -12.15 1.90
CA ILE A 85 7.69 -11.98 0.90
C ILE A 85 6.44 -12.66 1.44
N ILE A 86 5.44 -11.84 1.74
CA ILE A 86 4.07 -12.29 1.99
C ILE A 86 3.29 -12.08 0.69
N PHE A 87 2.48 -13.06 0.31
CA PHE A 87 1.62 -12.89 -0.86
C PHE A 87 0.19 -13.36 -0.62
N ALA A 88 -0.74 -12.60 -1.16
CA ALA A 88 -2.15 -12.91 -1.15
C ALA A 88 -2.63 -13.35 -2.54
N GLU A 89 -3.68 -14.15 -2.58
CA GLU A 89 -4.37 -14.51 -3.82
C GLU A 89 -5.90 -14.52 -3.68
N SER A 90 -6.59 -14.02 -4.70
CA SER A 90 -8.07 -14.12 -4.82
C SER A 90 -8.52 -14.26 -6.29
N ASN A 91 -9.61 -14.99 -6.51
CA ASN A 91 -10.19 -15.17 -7.84
C ASN A 91 -11.35 -14.19 -7.97
N LEU A 92 -11.13 -13.07 -8.66
CA LEU A 92 -12.09 -11.95 -8.69
C LEU A 92 -13.45 -12.39 -9.25
N GLY A 93 -14.53 -11.98 -8.60
CA GLY A 93 -15.91 -12.31 -8.99
C GLY A 93 -16.29 -13.77 -8.77
N ASN A 94 -15.37 -14.59 -8.25
CA ASN A 94 -15.63 -16.02 -8.05
C ASN A 94 -16.18 -16.29 -6.65
N ARG A 95 -17.40 -16.81 -6.62
CA ARG A 95 -18.10 -17.15 -5.37
C ARG A 95 -17.84 -18.58 -4.90
N THR A 96 -17.16 -19.41 -5.70
CA THR A 96 -16.94 -20.81 -5.31
C THR A 96 -16.05 -20.92 -4.08
N GLY A 97 -16.62 -21.56 -3.05
CA GLY A 97 -15.95 -21.86 -1.80
C GLY A 97 -15.99 -20.75 -0.74
N LEU A 98 -16.72 -19.65 -0.98
CA LEU A 98 -17.07 -18.71 0.09
C LEU A 98 -17.83 -19.44 1.21
N GLY A 99 -17.51 -19.10 2.46
CA GLY A 99 -18.08 -19.78 3.63
C GLY A 99 -17.60 -21.20 3.85
N ALA A 100 -16.69 -21.73 3.03
CA ALA A 100 -16.07 -23.02 3.33
C ALA A 100 -15.22 -22.97 4.62
N THR A 101 -14.79 -21.77 5.03
CA THR A 101 -14.08 -21.55 6.29
C THR A 101 -14.94 -21.83 7.53
N SER A 102 -16.26 -21.58 7.47
CA SER A 102 -17.17 -21.86 8.60
C SER A 102 -17.57 -23.33 8.70
N VAL A 103 -17.50 -24.08 7.60
CA VAL A 103 -17.90 -25.50 7.53
C VAL A 103 -16.79 -26.44 8.01
N CYS A 104 -15.53 -26.00 8.05
CA CYS A 104 -14.39 -26.89 8.23
C CYS A 104 -14.10 -27.32 9.68
N GLY A 105 -14.85 -26.87 10.69
CA GLY A 105 -14.84 -27.42 12.06
C GLY A 105 -13.50 -27.46 12.81
N GLN A 106 -12.42 -26.88 12.29
CA GLN A 106 -11.07 -26.97 12.85
C GLN A 106 -10.68 -25.68 13.56
N SER A 107 -10.42 -25.80 14.87
CA SER A 107 -9.87 -24.82 15.82
C SER A 107 -10.09 -23.34 15.47
N ILE A 108 -11.31 -22.88 15.71
CA ILE A 108 -11.84 -21.51 15.55
C ILE A 108 -11.31 -20.56 16.65
N THR A 109 -10.28 -20.93 17.41
CA THR A 109 -9.88 -20.19 18.62
C THR A 109 -9.48 -18.73 18.36
N ASN A 110 -9.06 -18.40 17.13
CA ASN A 110 -8.65 -17.05 16.75
C ASN A 110 -9.45 -16.43 15.59
N SER A 111 -10.45 -17.12 15.02
CA SER A 111 -11.19 -16.52 13.92
C SER A 111 -12.14 -15.43 14.44
N ARG A 112 -12.11 -14.25 13.83
CA ARG A 112 -12.98 -13.13 14.17
C ARG A 112 -14.02 -12.95 13.10
N ARG A 113 -15.28 -12.85 13.52
CA ARG A 113 -16.42 -12.56 12.65
C ARG A 113 -16.87 -11.13 12.86
N TRP A 114 -16.98 -10.40 11.77
CA TRP A 114 -17.39 -9.00 11.79
C TRP A 114 -18.61 -8.81 10.87
N PRO A 115 -19.78 -8.43 11.40
CA PRO A 115 -20.93 -8.12 10.56
C PRO A 115 -20.60 -6.90 9.70
N ILE A 116 -20.98 -6.95 8.42
CA ILE A 116 -20.79 -5.84 7.50
C ILE A 116 -22.12 -5.11 7.36
N HIS A 117 -22.13 -3.84 7.74
CA HIS A 117 -23.28 -2.97 7.56
C HIS A 117 -22.98 -2.02 6.40
N HIS A 118 -23.85 -2.02 5.39
CA HIS A 118 -23.75 -1.10 4.27
C HIS A 118 -25.04 -0.27 4.17
N ALA A 119 -24.90 0.95 3.65
CA ALA A 119 -26.03 1.87 3.48
C ALA A 119 -27.06 1.39 2.45
N LEU A 120 -26.68 0.46 1.55
CA LEU A 120 -27.53 -0.13 0.52
C LEU A 120 -27.28 -1.65 0.41
N PRO A 121 -28.29 -2.45 0.00
CA PRO A 121 -28.07 -3.83 -0.37
C PRO A 121 -27.22 -3.87 -1.65
N HIS A 122 -25.98 -4.32 -1.51
CA HIS A 122 -25.04 -4.44 -2.62
C HIS A 122 -24.90 -5.90 -3.06
N GLU A 123 -24.62 -6.11 -4.34
CA GLU A 123 -24.23 -7.41 -4.87
C GLU A 123 -22.86 -7.83 -4.31
N PHE A 124 -22.56 -9.13 -4.34
CA PHE A 124 -21.33 -9.68 -3.77
C PHE A 124 -20.06 -9.00 -4.32
N GLU A 125 -20.10 -8.64 -5.59
CA GLU A 125 -19.03 -8.05 -6.39
C GLU A 125 -18.65 -6.65 -5.90
N ASP A 126 -19.62 -5.87 -5.40
CA ASP A 126 -19.34 -4.58 -4.76
C ASP A 126 -18.62 -4.77 -3.43
N LEU A 127 -19.08 -5.74 -2.63
CA LEU A 127 -18.50 -6.03 -1.32
C LEU A 127 -17.08 -6.59 -1.44
N GLU A 128 -16.85 -7.52 -2.35
CA GLU A 128 -15.50 -8.02 -2.69
C GLU A 128 -14.58 -6.86 -3.06
N ARG A 129 -15.03 -5.96 -3.94
CA ARG A 129 -14.25 -4.78 -4.33
C ARG A 129 -13.96 -3.88 -3.14
N ALA A 130 -14.93 -3.63 -2.27
CA ALA A 130 -14.76 -2.81 -1.08
C ALA A 130 -13.71 -3.41 -0.12
N VAL A 131 -13.78 -4.73 0.14
CA VAL A 131 -12.82 -5.46 0.97
C VAL A 131 -11.41 -5.38 0.38
N ILE A 132 -11.25 -5.68 -0.91
CA ILE A 132 -9.94 -5.64 -1.58
C ILE A 132 -9.34 -4.23 -1.53
N ARG A 133 -10.14 -3.21 -1.89
CA ARG A 133 -9.66 -1.82 -1.93
C ARG A 133 -9.29 -1.27 -0.56
N LYS A 134 -10.04 -1.62 0.48
CA LYS A 134 -9.88 -1.02 1.82
C LYS A 134 -9.04 -1.86 2.76
N LEU A 135 -8.88 -3.15 2.52
CA LEU A 135 -8.10 -4.04 3.39
C LEU A 135 -6.83 -4.59 2.74
N LEU A 136 -6.78 -4.78 1.41
CA LEU A 136 -5.59 -5.35 0.74
C LEU A 136 -4.72 -4.28 0.07
N PHE A 137 -5.30 -3.42 -0.77
CA PHE A 137 -4.56 -2.36 -1.47
C PHE A 137 -3.82 -1.36 -0.57
N PRO A 138 -4.24 -1.09 0.68
CA PRO A 138 -3.44 -0.35 1.66
C PRO A 138 -2.01 -0.84 1.79
N TRP A 139 -1.86 -2.16 1.81
CA TRP A 139 -0.63 -2.85 2.17
C TRP A 139 0.08 -3.45 0.96
N THR A 140 -0.56 -3.48 -0.22
CA THR A 140 0.01 -4.09 -1.44
C THR A 140 1.12 -3.24 -2.03
N ASP A 141 2.31 -3.84 -2.14
CA ASP A 141 3.47 -3.27 -2.83
C ASP A 141 3.42 -3.57 -4.33
N ILE A 142 3.06 -4.81 -4.69
CA ILE A 142 2.95 -5.26 -6.08
C ILE A 142 1.59 -5.94 -6.28
N PHE A 143 0.83 -5.46 -7.26
CA PHE A 143 -0.45 -6.05 -7.64
C PHE A 143 -0.33 -6.72 -9.01
N CYS A 144 -0.52 -8.04 -9.05
CA CYS A 144 -0.45 -8.86 -10.25
C CYS A 144 -1.84 -9.34 -10.65
N THR A 145 -2.26 -9.04 -11.88
CA THR A 145 -3.62 -9.29 -12.36
C THR A 145 -3.62 -10.27 -13.51
N PHE A 146 -4.51 -11.26 -13.49
CA PHE A 146 -4.63 -12.30 -14.50
C PHE A 146 -6.02 -12.26 -15.10
N VAL A 147 -6.12 -11.70 -16.30
CA VAL A 147 -7.38 -11.49 -17.02
C VAL A 147 -7.19 -11.94 -18.47
N ASP A 148 -8.19 -12.61 -19.03
CA ASP A 148 -8.22 -13.09 -20.41
C ASP A 148 -9.54 -12.76 -21.14
N SER A 149 -10.53 -12.18 -20.45
CA SER A 149 -11.79 -11.72 -21.05
C SER A 149 -12.04 -10.22 -20.88
N LEU A 150 -12.88 -9.64 -21.75
CA LEU A 150 -13.31 -8.24 -21.65
C LEU A 150 -14.03 -7.96 -20.33
N SER A 151 -14.89 -8.87 -19.88
CA SER A 151 -15.61 -8.74 -18.60
C SER A 151 -14.65 -8.69 -17.41
N GLU A 152 -13.59 -9.50 -17.40
CA GLU A 152 -12.57 -9.45 -16.35
C GLU A 152 -11.79 -8.13 -16.36
N ILE A 153 -11.48 -7.59 -17.55
CA ILE A 153 -10.84 -6.27 -17.69
C ILE A 153 -11.75 -5.16 -17.19
N GLU A 154 -13.06 -5.24 -17.45
CA GLU A 154 -14.05 -4.29 -16.95
C GLU A 154 -14.19 -4.36 -15.44
N ASN A 155 -14.29 -5.56 -14.87
CA ASN A 155 -14.30 -5.78 -13.42
C ASN A 155 -13.04 -5.22 -12.75
N LEU A 156 -11.88 -5.39 -13.38
CA LEU A 156 -10.61 -4.82 -12.94
C LEU A 156 -10.62 -3.29 -12.99
N LYS A 157 -11.10 -2.69 -14.08
CA LYS A 157 -11.27 -1.23 -14.19
C LYS A 157 -12.17 -0.72 -13.09
N MET A 158 -13.30 -1.39 -12.85
CA MET A 158 -14.20 -1.05 -11.75
C MET A 158 -13.46 -1.16 -10.44
N LEU A 159 -12.71 -2.23 -10.15
CA LEU A 159 -11.90 -2.38 -8.93
C LEU A 159 -10.92 -1.22 -8.70
N PHE A 160 -10.34 -0.63 -9.75
CA PHE A 160 -9.47 0.55 -9.61
C PHE A 160 -10.22 1.89 -9.53
N GLN A 161 -11.45 1.96 -10.05
CA GLN A 161 -12.31 3.12 -9.85
C GLN A 161 -12.68 3.20 -8.37
N ASN A 162 -12.65 4.40 -7.79
CA ASN A 162 -12.84 4.60 -6.35
C ASN A 162 -14.16 5.35 -6.07
N PRO A 163 -15.32 4.68 -6.19
CA PRO A 163 -16.59 5.26 -5.74
C PRO A 163 -16.54 5.48 -4.22
N ARG A 164 -17.27 6.50 -3.76
CA ARG A 164 -17.25 7.06 -2.39
C ARG A 164 -17.95 6.15 -1.37
N GLU A 165 -17.75 4.84 -1.43
CA GLU A 165 -18.47 3.90 -0.57
C GLU A 165 -17.80 3.79 0.79
N LYS A 166 -18.56 4.09 1.85
CA LYS A 166 -18.18 3.81 3.23
C LYS A 166 -18.41 2.31 3.49
N LEU A 167 -17.42 1.65 4.05
CA LEU A 167 -17.49 0.22 4.40
C LEU A 167 -17.47 0.17 5.91
N VAL A 168 -18.52 -0.36 6.54
CA VAL A 168 -18.60 -0.49 8.00
C VAL A 168 -18.48 -1.97 8.35
N VAL A 169 -17.44 -2.31 9.11
CA VAL A 169 -17.14 -3.67 9.55
C VAL A 169 -17.19 -3.68 11.07
N GLY A 170 -18.04 -4.52 11.67
CA GLY A 170 -18.18 -4.59 13.13
C GLY A 170 -18.73 -3.31 13.78
N GLY A 171 -19.46 -2.48 13.03
CA GLY A 171 -19.95 -1.18 13.49
C GLY A 171 -18.93 -0.04 13.39
N GLN A 172 -17.71 -0.30 12.92
CA GLN A 172 -16.69 0.73 12.68
C GLN A 172 -16.53 0.96 11.18
N GLU A 173 -16.54 2.22 10.75
CA GLU A 173 -16.18 2.57 9.37
C GLU A 173 -14.71 2.21 9.16
N VAL A 174 -14.41 1.35 8.18
CA VAL A 174 -13.05 0.98 7.81
C VAL A 174 -12.35 2.25 7.31
N PRO A 175 -11.38 2.79 8.08
CA PRO A 175 -10.77 4.06 7.75
C PRO A 175 -9.97 3.93 6.46
N GLU A 176 -9.95 4.98 5.65
CA GLU A 176 -8.97 5.06 4.56
C GLU A 176 -7.57 5.18 5.19
N THR A 177 -6.73 4.17 4.98
CA THR A 177 -5.39 4.16 5.57
C THR A 177 -4.52 5.27 4.98
N MET A 178 -4.01 6.15 5.83
CA MET A 178 -3.07 7.18 5.43
C MET A 178 -1.70 6.56 5.11
N ARG A 179 -1.19 6.75 3.88
CA ARG A 179 0.18 6.34 3.52
C ARG A 179 1.05 7.58 3.37
N MET A 180 1.82 7.86 4.42
CA MET A 180 2.70 9.02 4.46
C MET A 180 4.11 8.67 4.02
N ILE A 181 4.69 9.53 3.19
CA ILE A 181 6.05 9.37 2.65
C ILE A 181 6.80 10.66 2.89
N ILE A 182 8.01 10.58 3.46
CA ILE A 182 8.93 11.71 3.52
C ILE A 182 9.91 11.66 2.34
N VAL A 183 10.26 12.83 1.82
CA VAL A 183 11.26 13.03 0.79
C VAL A 183 12.06 14.28 1.16
N LEU A 184 13.38 14.26 0.99
CA LEU A 184 14.22 15.44 1.10
C LEU A 184 14.14 16.25 -0.19
N ASP A 185 13.89 17.55 -0.04
CA ASP A 185 13.71 18.53 -1.11
C ASP A 185 15.04 19.19 -1.52
N GLU A 186 16.11 18.96 -0.76
CA GLU A 186 17.47 19.43 -1.04
C GLU A 186 18.49 18.56 -0.29
N SER A 187 19.76 18.68 -0.67
CA SER A 187 20.86 18.05 0.07
C SER A 187 20.96 18.65 1.48
N PRO A 188 21.13 17.82 2.53
CA PRO A 188 21.33 18.34 3.87
C PRO A 188 22.52 19.30 3.93
N THR A 189 22.33 20.44 4.59
CA THR A 189 23.37 21.47 4.75
C THR A 189 23.96 21.40 6.15
N ARG A 190 25.30 21.35 6.25
CA ARG A 190 25.98 21.27 7.56
C ARG A 190 26.17 22.68 8.12
N ASN A 191 25.52 22.96 9.25
CA ASN A 191 25.60 24.25 9.96
C ASN A 191 25.84 23.99 11.45
N GLN A 192 26.87 24.63 12.03
CA GLN A 192 27.15 24.60 13.49
C GLN A 192 27.18 23.18 14.10
N GLY A 193 27.72 22.19 13.37
CA GLY A 193 27.85 20.81 13.85
C GLY A 193 26.64 19.91 13.60
N PHE A 194 25.51 20.45 13.14
CA PHE A 194 24.32 19.69 12.76
C PHE A 194 24.08 19.75 11.24
N PHE A 195 23.33 18.78 10.72
CA PHE A 195 22.81 18.81 9.37
C PHE A 195 21.37 19.30 9.38
N THR A 196 21.12 20.44 8.76
CA THR A 196 19.77 20.94 8.49
C THR A 196 19.22 20.21 7.26
N CYS A 197 18.12 19.52 7.46
CA CYS A 197 17.40 18.77 6.43
C CYS A 197 16.10 19.49 6.10
N ARG A 198 15.86 19.76 4.82
CA ARG A 198 14.56 20.25 4.34
C ARG A 198 13.92 19.22 3.43
N GLY A 199 12.64 19.02 3.63
CA GLY A 199 11.90 18.00 2.92
C GLY A 199 10.42 18.25 2.92
N SER A 200 9.70 17.27 2.41
CA SER A 200 8.25 17.27 2.32
C SER A 200 7.69 15.93 2.72
N ILE A 201 6.60 15.97 3.48
CA ILE A 201 5.76 14.82 3.80
C ILE A 201 4.57 14.84 2.85
N PHE A 202 4.31 13.73 2.18
CA PHE A 202 3.21 13.53 1.25
C PHE A 202 2.29 12.42 1.72
N CYS A 203 1.03 12.48 1.30
CA CYS A 203 0.16 11.33 1.34
C CYS A 203 0.10 10.71 -0.07
N SER A 204 0.47 9.44 -0.20
CA SER A 204 0.48 8.75 -1.50
C SER A 204 -0.91 8.28 -1.94
N ARG A 205 -1.94 8.51 -1.12
CA ARG A 205 -3.33 8.13 -1.41
C ARG A 205 -4.04 9.28 -2.13
N PRO A 206 -4.94 8.97 -3.09
CA PRO A 206 -5.84 9.98 -3.63
C PRO A 206 -6.73 10.53 -2.49
N LYS A 207 -7.19 11.79 -2.63
CA LYS A 207 -8.05 12.46 -1.63
C LYS A 207 -7.45 12.53 -0.23
N ALA A 208 -6.15 12.80 -0.14
CA ALA A 208 -5.42 12.93 1.11
C ALA A 208 -6.10 13.82 2.17
N ARG A 209 -6.83 14.86 1.74
CA ARG A 209 -7.56 15.78 2.63
C ARG A 209 -8.74 15.11 3.36
N ASP A 210 -9.46 14.22 2.70
CA ASP A 210 -10.54 13.47 3.34
C ASP A 210 -9.96 12.57 4.44
N ILE A 211 -8.85 11.88 4.14
CA ILE A 211 -8.11 11.06 5.10
C ILE A 211 -7.63 11.90 6.29
N LEU A 212 -7.06 13.09 6.02
CA LEU A 212 -6.61 14.01 7.05
C LEU A 212 -7.75 14.52 7.93
N SER A 213 -8.96 14.69 7.40
CA SER A 213 -10.13 15.07 8.18
C SER A 213 -10.49 13.99 9.22
N CYS A 214 -10.40 12.71 8.83
CA CYS A 214 -10.59 11.58 9.74
C CYS A 214 -9.50 11.53 10.81
N VAL A 215 -8.23 11.66 10.41
CA VAL A 215 -7.08 11.70 11.35
C VAL A 215 -7.21 12.87 12.32
N SER A 216 -7.69 14.03 11.86
CA SER A 216 -7.91 15.21 12.72
C SER A 216 -9.02 15.00 13.74
N THR A 217 -9.95 14.07 13.48
CA THR A 217 -11.01 13.69 14.43
C THR A 217 -10.45 12.76 15.52
N GLU A 218 -9.55 11.84 15.14
CA GLU A 218 -8.89 10.91 16.06
C GLU A 218 -7.77 11.57 16.89
N ILE A 219 -7.02 12.49 16.27
CA ILE A 219 -5.91 13.23 16.87
C ILE A 219 -6.18 14.73 16.71
N PRO A 220 -7.05 15.32 17.55
CA PRO A 220 -7.35 16.74 17.48
C PRO A 220 -6.09 17.58 17.62
N GLY A 221 -5.92 18.55 16.72
CA GLY A 221 -4.74 19.41 16.68
C GLY A 221 -3.44 18.69 16.30
N GLY A 222 -3.52 17.50 15.68
CA GLY A 222 -2.37 16.69 15.32
C GLY A 222 -1.31 17.44 14.50
N LYS A 223 -0.06 17.23 14.88
CA LYS A 223 1.14 17.80 14.25
C LYS A 223 2.07 16.67 13.85
N PHE A 224 2.83 16.87 12.78
CA PHE A 224 3.99 16.01 12.55
C PHE A 224 5.04 16.29 13.60
N GLN A 225 5.60 15.23 14.16
CA GLN A 225 6.61 15.32 15.21
C GLN A 225 7.63 14.19 15.07
N THR A 226 8.88 14.49 15.42
CA THR A 226 9.88 13.45 15.63
C THR A 226 9.64 12.75 16.98
N SER A 227 10.14 11.53 17.16
CA SER A 227 10.09 10.84 18.46
C SER A 227 10.81 11.59 19.59
N ARG A 228 11.71 12.52 19.26
CA ARG A 228 12.41 13.41 20.20
C ARG A 228 11.61 14.67 20.57
N GLY A 229 10.36 14.78 20.11
CA GLY A 229 9.48 15.89 20.45
C GLY A 229 9.59 17.11 19.52
N HIS A 230 10.49 17.10 18.53
CA HIS A 230 10.62 18.22 17.59
C HIS A 230 9.41 18.31 16.66
N GLN A 231 8.68 19.43 16.71
CA GLN A 231 7.48 19.67 15.89
C GLN A 231 7.86 20.09 14.47
N LEU A 232 7.27 19.41 13.49
CA LEU A 232 7.47 19.65 12.06
C LEU A 232 6.29 20.41 11.42
N GLY A 233 5.26 20.70 12.20
CA GLY A 233 4.11 21.54 11.83
C GLY A 233 2.77 20.82 11.87
N SER A 234 1.69 21.62 11.84
CA SER A 234 0.30 21.14 11.83
C SER A 234 -0.02 20.30 10.60
N LEU A 235 -0.87 19.27 10.79
CA LEU A 235 -1.46 18.49 9.71
C LEU A 235 -2.32 19.33 8.76
N GLN A 236 -2.99 20.36 9.29
CA GLN A 236 -3.95 21.19 8.55
C GLN A 236 -3.28 22.27 7.69
N ASP A 237 -2.06 22.68 8.09
CA ASP A 237 -1.32 23.73 7.40
C ASP A 237 -0.46 23.12 6.28
N ASP A 238 -1.08 22.76 5.15
CA ASP A 238 -0.39 22.09 4.04
C ASP A 238 0.02 23.02 2.88
N ASP A 239 1.16 22.72 2.26
CA ASP A 239 1.70 23.31 1.03
C ASP A 239 1.16 22.62 -0.24
N GLY A 240 -0.01 22.00 -0.14
CA GLY A 240 -0.65 21.22 -1.20
C GLY A 240 -1.47 22.07 -2.17
N CYS A 241 -2.43 21.42 -2.82
CA CYS A 241 -3.36 22.08 -3.74
C CYS A 241 -4.79 21.72 -3.40
N ASP A 242 -5.61 22.74 -3.13
CA ASP A 242 -7.03 22.58 -2.81
C ASP A 242 -7.85 22.04 -4.00
N LEU A 243 -7.40 22.30 -5.24
CA LEU A 243 -8.14 21.93 -6.45
C LEU A 243 -7.98 20.44 -6.83
N CYS A 244 -6.74 19.91 -6.75
CA CYS A 244 -6.49 18.49 -7.03
C CYS A 244 -6.49 17.60 -5.77
N GLY A 245 -6.57 18.19 -4.57
CA GLY A 245 -6.43 17.48 -3.30
C GLY A 245 -5.03 16.89 -3.08
N TYR A 246 -4.03 17.38 -3.80
CA TYR A 246 -2.63 17.00 -3.59
C TYR A 246 -2.18 17.54 -2.25
N TYR A 247 -1.83 16.64 -1.33
CA TYR A 247 -1.32 17.03 -0.02
C TYR A 247 0.20 17.03 0.00
N ARG A 248 0.78 18.09 0.54
CA ARG A 248 2.21 18.24 0.80
C ARG A 248 2.38 19.05 2.07
N LYS A 249 3.18 18.59 3.02
CA LYS A 249 3.65 19.40 4.15
C LYS A 249 5.15 19.59 4.04
N LYS A 250 5.63 20.82 3.85
CA LYS A 250 7.06 21.09 3.96
C LYS A 250 7.49 21.01 5.42
N VAL A 251 8.65 20.40 5.64
CA VAL A 251 9.22 20.18 6.95
C VAL A 251 10.71 20.53 6.94
N SER A 252 11.18 20.97 8.09
CA SER A 252 12.61 21.21 8.34
C SER A 252 12.95 20.60 9.69
N PHE A 253 14.06 19.88 9.75
CA PHE A 253 14.56 19.27 10.99
C PHE A 253 16.09 19.21 10.95
N SER A 254 16.71 18.98 12.11
CA SER A 254 18.16 18.87 12.22
C SER A 254 18.57 17.52 12.81
N VAL A 255 19.67 16.97 12.32
CA VAL A 255 20.30 15.75 12.83
C VAL A 255 21.79 15.99 13.12
N ALA A 256 22.36 15.30 14.09
CA ALA A 256 23.78 15.38 14.41
C ALA A 256 24.66 14.65 13.37
N SER A 257 24.12 13.59 12.75
CA SER A 257 24.79 12.83 11.69
C SER A 257 23.78 12.42 10.61
N LEU A 258 24.23 12.21 9.37
CA LEU A 258 23.39 11.65 8.31
C LEU A 258 22.95 10.21 8.60
N ASP A 259 23.72 9.49 9.42
CA ASP A 259 23.41 8.13 9.88
C ASP A 259 22.48 8.12 11.10
N GLU A 260 22.18 9.28 11.69
CA GLU A 260 21.22 9.37 12.79
C GLU A 260 19.83 8.93 12.32
N GLU A 261 19.28 7.93 12.99
CA GLU A 261 17.92 7.49 12.76
C GLU A 261 16.90 8.47 13.34
N ILE A 262 15.97 8.88 12.48
CA ILE A 262 14.80 9.64 12.89
C ILE A 262 13.58 8.72 12.89
N THR A 263 12.65 8.96 13.81
CA THR A 263 11.31 8.37 13.77
C THR A 263 10.29 9.50 13.68
N LEU A 264 9.42 9.44 12.68
CA LEU A 264 8.35 10.41 12.50
C LEU A 264 7.01 9.84 12.94
N GLY A 265 6.18 10.71 13.48
CA GLY A 265 4.83 10.40 13.89
C GLY A 265 3.90 11.59 13.72
N ILE A 266 2.62 11.33 13.91
CA ILE A 266 1.57 12.32 14.10
C ILE A 266 1.25 12.34 15.59
N ALA A 267 1.27 13.51 16.20
CA ALA A 267 1.06 13.63 17.63
C ALA A 267 0.27 14.87 18.02
N ASN A 268 -0.43 14.77 19.14
CA ASN A 268 -0.92 15.90 19.92
C ASN A 268 -0.37 15.80 21.35
N ASP A 269 -0.91 16.58 22.28
CA ASP A 269 -0.42 16.62 23.66
C ASP A 269 -0.65 15.29 24.43
N GLN A 270 -1.44 14.37 23.89
CA GLN A 270 -1.88 13.15 24.57
C GLN A 270 -1.40 11.87 23.87
N ILE A 271 -1.28 11.88 22.54
CA ILE A 271 -1.08 10.67 21.74
C ILE A 271 0.03 10.90 20.72
N TYR A 272 0.88 9.89 20.53
CA TYR A 272 1.88 9.81 19.47
C TYR A 272 1.64 8.56 18.62
N HIS A 273 1.31 8.77 17.34
CA HIS A 273 1.15 7.71 16.35
C HIS A 273 2.33 7.70 15.39
N LYS A 274 3.16 6.67 15.45
CA LYS A 274 4.29 6.48 14.54
C LYS A 274 3.81 6.33 13.10
N ILE A 275 4.46 7.03 12.18
CA ILE A 275 4.28 6.83 10.73
C ILE A 275 5.03 5.58 10.30
N GLY A 276 4.37 4.72 9.52
CA GLY A 276 4.95 3.49 9.00
C GLY A 276 6.21 3.72 8.15
N GLY A 277 7.15 2.78 8.22
CA GLY A 277 8.41 2.83 7.48
C GLY A 277 9.57 3.52 8.21
N PHE A 278 9.37 4.02 9.43
CA PHE A 278 10.45 4.51 10.31
C PHE A 278 10.83 3.45 11.37
N PRO A 279 12.02 3.52 12.01
CA PRO A 279 13.06 4.55 11.87
C PRO A 279 13.76 4.53 10.51
N LYS A 280 14.31 5.68 10.10
CA LYS A 280 15.19 5.79 8.93
C LYS A 280 16.29 6.81 9.21
N SER A 281 17.50 6.56 8.74
CA SER A 281 18.55 7.59 8.70
C SER A 281 18.32 8.56 7.54
N VAL A 282 18.87 9.77 7.65
CA VAL A 282 18.86 10.75 6.55
C VAL A 282 19.59 10.20 5.33
N TYR A 283 20.70 9.49 5.55
CA TYR A 283 21.43 8.77 4.52
C TYR A 283 20.55 7.72 3.82
N GLY A 284 19.79 6.92 4.57
CA GLY A 284 18.87 5.92 4.00
C GLY A 284 17.75 6.55 3.18
N ILE A 285 17.24 7.71 3.59
CA ILE A 285 16.26 8.49 2.81
C ILE A 285 16.88 8.97 1.49
N LEU A 286 18.09 9.55 1.52
CA LEU A 286 18.80 10.00 0.33
C LEU A 286 19.09 8.84 -0.64
N GLN A 287 19.50 7.69 -0.12
CA GLN A 287 19.75 6.48 -0.89
C GLN A 287 18.48 5.97 -1.57
N ALA A 288 17.37 5.88 -0.84
CA ALA A 288 16.08 5.46 -1.39
C ALA A 288 15.55 6.44 -2.46
N GLN A 289 15.89 7.73 -2.35
CA GLN A 289 15.59 8.75 -3.36
C GLN A 289 16.57 8.75 -4.55
N GLN A 290 17.59 7.88 -4.55
CA GLN A 290 18.66 7.87 -5.54
C GLN A 290 19.39 9.23 -5.65
N ALA A 291 19.58 9.93 -4.53
CA ALA A 291 20.24 11.24 -4.50
C ALA A 291 21.68 11.23 -5.04
N PHE A 292 22.34 10.07 -4.97
CA PHE A 292 23.73 9.86 -5.39
C PHE A 292 23.85 9.21 -6.78
N ALA A 293 22.77 9.12 -7.55
CA ALA A 293 22.79 8.55 -8.89
C ALA A 293 23.36 9.54 -9.92
N TYR A 294 24.69 9.67 -9.95
CA TYR A 294 25.42 10.60 -10.84
C TYR A 294 25.29 10.26 -12.33
N PHE A 295 24.99 9.01 -12.68
CA PHE A 295 24.89 8.51 -14.05
C PHE A 295 23.45 8.26 -14.51
N GLY A 296 22.52 9.10 -14.03
CA GLY A 296 21.10 8.98 -14.32
C GLY A 296 20.38 8.03 -13.35
N ARG A 297 19.09 8.28 -13.17
CA ARG A 297 18.22 7.50 -12.28
C ARG A 297 17.52 6.37 -13.04
N SER A 298 17.01 5.38 -12.31
CA SER A 298 16.28 4.24 -12.90
C SER A 298 15.01 4.64 -13.65
N ASP A 299 14.49 5.85 -13.41
CA ASP A 299 13.37 6.42 -14.15
C ASP A 299 13.78 7.11 -15.47
N HIS A 300 15.06 7.03 -15.86
CA HIS A 300 15.65 7.67 -17.04
C HIS A 300 15.37 9.18 -17.14
N SER A 301 15.05 9.81 -16.00
CA SER A 301 14.79 11.24 -15.92
C SER A 301 16.11 12.00 -15.86
N GLU A 302 16.33 12.91 -16.82
CA GLU A 302 17.45 13.86 -16.81
C GLU A 302 17.30 14.98 -15.74
N VAL A 303 16.23 14.95 -14.95
CA VAL A 303 15.96 16.02 -13.97
C VAL A 303 16.91 15.89 -12.80
N SER A 304 17.61 16.99 -12.48
CA SER A 304 18.41 17.15 -11.26
C SER A 304 17.66 16.66 -10.03
N TRP A 305 18.32 15.86 -9.19
CA TRP A 305 17.77 15.52 -7.88
C TRP A 305 17.68 16.78 -6.99
N PRO A 306 16.61 16.94 -6.19
CA PRO A 306 15.40 16.12 -6.19
C PRO A 306 14.43 16.52 -7.31
N PRO A 307 13.62 15.57 -7.80
CA PRO A 307 12.71 15.83 -8.90
C PRO A 307 11.67 16.89 -8.51
N LYS A 308 11.46 17.89 -9.37
CA LYS A 308 10.38 18.87 -9.18
C LYS A 308 9.03 18.16 -9.15
N ARG A 309 8.34 18.24 -8.00
CA ARG A 309 6.99 17.71 -7.82
C ARG A 309 5.97 18.82 -8.08
N PHE A 310 4.97 18.53 -8.92
CA PHE A 310 3.87 19.44 -9.24
C PHE A 310 2.54 18.83 -8.80
N CYS A 311 1.54 19.67 -8.48
CA CYS A 311 0.17 19.16 -8.31
C CYS A 311 -0.31 18.50 -9.61
N TYR A 312 -1.22 17.55 -9.46
CA TYR A 312 -1.83 16.82 -10.57
C TYR A 312 -2.60 17.70 -11.57
N CYS A 313 -2.98 18.92 -11.20
CA CYS A 313 -3.59 19.90 -12.11
C CYS A 313 -2.69 20.23 -13.31
N CYS A 314 -1.37 20.26 -13.11
CA CYS A 314 -0.41 20.75 -14.10
C CYS A 314 -0.10 19.73 -15.20
N GLN A 315 -0.49 18.46 -15.04
CA GLN A 315 -0.17 17.37 -15.97
C GLN A 315 -1.22 17.12 -17.06
N ARG A 316 -2.26 17.97 -17.19
CA ARG A 316 -3.29 17.81 -18.25
C ARG A 316 -2.81 18.14 -19.66
N THR A 317 -1.56 18.57 -19.87
CA THR A 317 -0.95 18.51 -21.20
C THR A 317 -0.46 17.08 -21.43
N ARG A 318 -1.34 16.23 -21.97
CA ARG A 318 -0.92 14.98 -22.61
C ARG A 318 0.22 15.32 -23.58
N LYS A 319 1.48 15.00 -23.22
CA LYS A 319 2.52 14.87 -24.26
C LYS A 319 2.08 13.70 -25.12
N ARG A 320 1.43 13.97 -26.25
CA ARG A 320 1.33 13.00 -27.34
C ARG A 320 2.76 12.72 -27.75
N VAL A 321 3.32 11.62 -27.29
CA VAL A 321 4.52 11.06 -27.89
C VAL A 321 4.05 10.52 -29.24
N HIS A 322 4.22 11.33 -30.29
CA HIS A 322 4.06 10.86 -31.66
C HIS A 322 5.27 9.97 -31.92
N PHE A 323 5.13 8.67 -31.76
CA PHE A 323 6.11 7.73 -32.26
C PHE A 323 6.03 7.81 -33.79
N MET A 324 7.00 8.47 -34.42
CA MET A 324 7.25 8.30 -35.84
C MET A 324 8.04 7.00 -35.98
N GLU A 325 7.39 5.97 -36.50
CA GLU A 325 8.06 4.74 -36.87
C GLU A 325 9.18 5.09 -37.88
N PRO A 326 10.45 4.76 -37.60
CA PRO A 326 11.52 5.00 -38.56
C PRO A 326 11.17 4.27 -39.85
N ALA A 327 11.32 4.95 -40.99
CA ALA A 327 11.19 4.29 -42.28
C ALA A 327 12.07 3.03 -42.26
N LEU A 328 11.52 1.91 -42.74
CA LEU A 328 12.24 0.65 -42.94
C LEU A 328 13.35 0.88 -43.96
N GLU A 329 14.46 1.46 -43.53
CA GLU A 329 15.68 1.50 -44.32
C GLU A 329 16.14 0.06 -44.47
N LEU A 330 15.98 -0.44 -45.69
CA LEU A 330 16.49 -1.72 -46.17
C LEU A 330 17.88 -1.95 -45.58
N LYS A 331 17.97 -2.91 -44.65
CA LYS A 331 19.24 -3.40 -44.10
C LYS A 331 20.20 -3.65 -45.26
N ARG A 332 21.18 -2.77 -45.44
CA ARG A 332 22.33 -3.05 -46.31
C ARG A 332 23.04 -4.26 -45.73
N ARG A 333 22.89 -5.41 -46.42
CA ARG A 333 23.74 -6.58 -46.19
C ARG A 333 25.18 -6.14 -46.41
N ARG A 334 26.01 -6.26 -45.37
CA ARG A 334 27.45 -6.17 -45.52
C ARG A 334 27.88 -7.36 -46.39
N LEU A 335 28.48 -7.07 -47.54
CA LEU A 335 29.36 -7.99 -48.26
C LEU A 335 30.76 -7.87 -47.68
#